data_AF-A0A7C1D1S3-F1
#
_entry.id   AF-A0A7C1D1S3-F1
#
_cell.length_a   1.000
_cell.length_b   1.000
_cell.length_c   1.000
_cell.angle_alpha   90.00
_cell.angle_beta   90.00
_cell.angle_gamma   90.00
#
_symmetry.space_group_name_H-M   'P 1'
#
loop_
_entity.id
_entity.type
_entity.pdbx_description
1 polymer ?
#
loop_
_entity_poly.entity_id
_entity_poly.type
_entity_poly.pdbx_seq_one_letter_code
_entity_poly.pdbx_strand_id
1 'polypeptide(L)'
;MMHIKFNPLLFIGALGSLIWGLFFGIQLYSSFGANQNIYWTPRTMPLQIDETKQSFELFIGGKSIHEHLSDKTLLFESTGNLNIVSSANIDIRLNNWHRVKSSFLTHALWSGMIFSSCFTLFVVGLFQALSTKHRNRQQDGLP
;
A
#
# COMPACT_ATOMS: atom_id res chain seq x y z
N MET A 1 42.24 26.01 -6.64
CA MET A 1 41.05 25.35 -6.04
C MET A 1 39.91 25.41 -7.06
N MET A 2 39.34 24.25 -7.42
CA MET A 2 38.25 24.16 -8.39
C MET A 2 36.96 24.69 -7.72
N HIS A 3 36.55 25.92 -8.02
CA HIS A 3 35.27 26.45 -7.58
C HIS A 3 34.14 25.73 -8.34
N ILE A 4 33.61 24.67 -7.74
CA ILE A 4 32.37 24.06 -8.20
C ILE A 4 31.26 25.10 -7.98
N LYS A 5 30.69 25.63 -9.07
CA LYS A 5 29.51 26.51 -8.98
C LYS A 5 28.36 25.67 -8.41
N PHE A 6 27.94 25.98 -7.19
CA PHE A 6 26.85 25.27 -6.50
C PHE A 6 25.55 25.43 -7.29
N ASN A 7 24.96 24.32 -7.72
CA ASN A 7 23.64 24.31 -8.37
C ASN A 7 22.59 23.79 -7.37
N PRO A 8 21.78 24.68 -6.76
CA PRO A 8 20.83 24.29 -5.73
C PRO A 8 19.74 23.34 -6.25
N LEU A 9 19.29 23.52 -7.50
CA LEU A 9 18.28 22.66 -8.13
C LEU A 9 18.78 21.23 -8.28
N LEU A 10 20.05 21.07 -8.71
CA LEU A 10 20.69 19.77 -8.84
C LEU A 10 20.79 19.07 -7.48
N PHE A 11 21.19 19.78 -6.43
CA PHE A 11 21.36 19.20 -5.10
C PHE A 11 20.03 18.82 -4.45
N ILE A 12 19.05 19.74 -4.43
CA ILE A 12 17.71 19.49 -3.89
C ILE A 12 17.02 18.37 -4.67
N GLY A 13 17.13 18.41 -6.01
CA GLY A 13 16.60 17.38 -6.87
C GLY A 13 17.21 16.02 -6.59
N ALA A 14 18.54 15.92 -6.49
CA ALA A 14 19.23 14.66 -6.23
C ALA A 14 18.84 14.07 -4.86
N LEU A 15 18.93 14.88 -3.81
CA LEU A 15 18.62 14.44 -2.45
C LEU A 15 17.14 14.05 -2.32
N GLY A 16 16.24 14.88 -2.85
CA GLY A 16 14.80 14.61 -2.87
C GLY A 16 14.46 13.35 -3.67
N SER A 17 15.09 13.15 -4.83
CA SER A 17 14.86 11.96 -5.66
C SER A 17 15.30 10.68 -4.96
N LEU A 18 16.44 10.71 -4.26
CA LEU A 18 16.91 9.56 -3.50
C LEU A 18 15.94 9.22 -2.37
N ILE A 19 15.58 10.19 -1.53
CA ILE A 19 14.70 9.98 -0.39
C ILE A 19 13.33 9.51 -0.87
N TRP A 20 12.65 10.30 -1.71
CA TRP A 20 11.28 10.00 -2.14
C TRP A 20 11.22 8.81 -3.08
N GLY A 21 12.26 8.55 -3.86
CA GLY A 21 12.38 7.34 -4.69
C GLY A 21 12.47 6.08 -3.86
N LEU A 22 13.23 6.09 -2.75
CA LEU A 22 13.28 5.00 -1.78
C LEU A 22 11.90 4.76 -1.14
N PHE A 23 11.23 5.81 -0.67
CA PHE A 23 9.87 5.69 -0.12
C PHE A 23 8.90 5.10 -1.15
N PHE A 24 8.91 5.63 -2.38
CA PHE A 24 8.09 5.12 -3.48
C PHE A 24 8.33 3.64 -3.75
N GLY A 25 9.61 3.24 -3.88
CA GLY A 25 10.00 1.85 -4.11
C GLY A 25 9.56 0.92 -2.98
N ILE A 26 9.74 1.31 -1.73
CA ILE A 26 9.33 0.51 -0.55
C ILE A 26 7.81 0.32 -0.53
N GLN A 27 7.03 1.38 -0.77
CA GLN A 27 5.57 1.30 -0.78
C GLN A 27 5.06 0.43 -1.93
N LEU A 28 5.66 0.56 -3.12
CA LEU A 28 5.32 -0.26 -4.28
C LEU A 28 5.64 -1.73 -4.00
N TYR A 29 6.85 -2.03 -3.53
CA TYR A 29 7.26 -3.39 -3.17
C TYR A 29 6.35 -3.99 -2.11
N SER A 30 6.01 -3.23 -1.06
CA SER A 30 5.12 -3.69 0.01
C SER A 30 3.72 -4.00 -0.50
N SER A 31 3.22 -3.31 -1.53
CA SER A 31 1.90 -3.55 -2.10
C SER A 31 1.79 -4.83 -2.96
N PHE A 32 2.90 -5.33 -3.52
CA PHE A 32 2.92 -6.50 -4.40
C PHE A 32 3.66 -7.71 -3.83
N GLY A 33 4.69 -7.49 -3.00
CA GLY A 33 5.56 -8.52 -2.45
C GLY A 33 5.26 -8.93 -1.01
N ALA A 34 4.34 -8.26 -0.30
CA ALA A 34 3.98 -8.65 1.06
C ALA A 34 3.15 -9.94 1.09
N ASN A 35 3.37 -10.74 2.14
CA ASN A 35 2.63 -11.98 2.37
C ASN A 35 1.18 -11.67 2.74
N GLN A 36 0.23 -12.03 1.87
CA GLN A 36 -1.20 -11.72 2.04
C GLN A 36 -1.85 -12.49 3.21
N ASN A 37 -1.22 -13.59 3.64
CA ASN A 37 -1.76 -14.49 4.67
C ASN A 37 -1.53 -14.01 6.11
N ILE A 38 -0.85 -12.88 6.32
CA ILE A 38 -0.66 -12.33 7.68
C ILE A 38 -1.77 -11.34 8.07
N TYR A 39 -2.62 -10.94 7.13
CA TYR A 39 -3.66 -9.91 7.33
C TYR A 39 -5.03 -10.48 7.71
N TRP A 40 -5.07 -11.73 8.18
CA TRP A 40 -6.28 -12.32 8.75
C TRP A 40 -6.51 -11.83 10.17
N THR A 41 -7.78 -11.62 10.55
CA THR A 41 -8.16 -11.35 11.95
C THR A 41 -7.49 -12.38 12.89
N PRO A 42 -6.93 -11.96 14.04
CA PRO A 42 -6.34 -12.88 15.01
C PRO A 42 -7.34 -13.96 15.45
N ARG A 43 -6.86 -15.18 15.67
CA ARG A 43 -7.73 -16.29 16.12
C ARG A 43 -8.30 -16.07 17.52
N THR A 44 -7.65 -15.24 18.33
CA THR A 44 -8.07 -14.90 19.70
C THR A 44 -9.13 -13.80 19.75
N MET A 45 -9.44 -13.16 18.62
CA MET A 45 -10.43 -12.08 18.51
C MET A 45 -11.26 -12.27 17.23
N PRO A 46 -12.01 -13.39 17.11
CA PRO A 46 -12.90 -13.61 15.98
C PRO A 46 -14.02 -12.56 15.97
N LEU A 47 -14.51 -12.26 14.76
CA LEU A 47 -15.66 -11.38 14.57
C LEU A 47 -16.95 -12.19 14.65
N GLN A 48 -17.98 -11.59 15.24
CA GLN A 48 -19.32 -12.16 15.21
C GLN A 48 -19.95 -11.98 13.82
N ILE A 49 -20.84 -12.89 13.43
CA ILE A 49 -21.46 -12.85 12.11
C ILE A 49 -22.26 -11.58 11.83
N ASP A 50 -22.79 -10.96 12.86
CA ASP A 50 -23.52 -9.69 12.75
C ASP A 50 -22.59 -8.52 12.40
N GLU A 51 -21.32 -8.58 12.82
CA GLU A 51 -20.31 -7.56 12.55
C GLU A 51 -19.76 -7.64 11.11
N THR A 52 -19.91 -8.80 10.45
CA THR A 52 -19.31 -9.04 9.14
C THR A 52 -20.21 -8.72 7.95
N LYS A 53 -21.48 -8.34 8.18
CA LYS A 53 -22.49 -8.12 7.12
C LYS A 53 -22.07 -7.08 6.08
N GLN A 54 -21.31 -6.05 6.48
CA GLN A 54 -20.78 -5.04 5.55
C GLN A 54 -19.58 -5.51 4.73
N SER A 55 -18.94 -6.61 5.14
CA SER A 55 -17.72 -7.13 4.49
C SER A 55 -18.02 -8.29 3.54
N PHE A 56 -18.97 -9.16 3.89
CA PHE A 56 -19.43 -10.23 3.01
C PHE A 56 -20.81 -10.75 3.45
N GLU A 57 -21.49 -11.42 2.52
CA GLU A 57 -22.72 -12.15 2.79
C GLU A 57 -22.55 -13.60 2.33
N LEU A 58 -23.01 -14.54 3.15
CA LEU A 58 -23.02 -15.97 2.83
C LEU A 58 -24.46 -16.43 2.67
N PHE A 59 -24.73 -17.13 1.57
CA PHE A 59 -26.04 -17.70 1.27
C PHE A 59 -25.94 -19.22 1.16
N ILE A 60 -26.93 -19.92 1.72
CA ILE A 60 -27.07 -21.38 1.66
C ILE A 60 -28.48 -21.65 1.12
N GLY A 61 -28.60 -22.42 0.04
CA GLY A 61 -29.91 -22.73 -0.55
C GLY A 61 -30.74 -21.49 -0.94
N GLY A 62 -30.09 -20.37 -1.29
CA GLY A 62 -30.75 -19.11 -1.65
C GLY A 62 -31.15 -18.21 -0.47
N LYS A 63 -30.84 -18.60 0.77
CA LYS A 63 -31.18 -17.86 1.99
C LYS A 63 -29.92 -17.38 2.70
N SER A 64 -29.95 -16.18 3.27
CA SER A 64 -28.78 -15.63 3.96
C SER A 64 -28.46 -16.43 5.24
N ILE A 65 -27.19 -16.49 5.61
CA ILE A 65 -26.74 -17.16 6.84
C ILE A 65 -27.41 -16.55 8.08
N HIS A 66 -27.62 -15.23 8.11
CA HIS A 66 -28.32 -14.54 9.19
C HIS A 66 -29.77 -15.02 9.33
N GLU A 67 -30.49 -15.17 8.23
CA GLU A 67 -31.85 -15.71 8.28
C GLU A 67 -31.87 -17.19 8.69
N HIS A 68 -30.89 -17.98 8.24
CA HIS A 68 -30.76 -19.36 8.67
C HIS A 68 -30.55 -19.52 10.18
N LEU A 69 -29.76 -18.61 10.78
CA LEU A 69 -29.50 -18.56 12.22
C LEU A 69 -30.74 -18.08 13.00
N SER A 70 -31.43 -17.05 12.50
CA SER A 70 -32.68 -16.57 13.10
C SER A 70 -33.75 -17.67 13.11
N ASP A 71 -33.88 -18.41 12.02
CA ASP A 71 -34.89 -19.45 11.86
C ASP A 71 -34.46 -20.80 12.43
N LYS A 72 -33.26 -20.88 13.04
CA LYS A 72 -32.71 -22.11 13.65
C LYS A 72 -32.69 -23.31 12.71
N THR A 73 -32.42 -23.05 11.43
CA THR A 73 -32.43 -24.08 10.37
C THR A 73 -31.06 -24.70 10.14
N LEU A 74 -30.01 -24.18 10.78
CA LEU A 74 -28.66 -24.75 10.74
C LEU A 74 -28.43 -25.63 11.96
N LEU A 75 -27.96 -26.85 11.69
CA LEU A 75 -27.57 -27.81 12.70
C LEU A 75 -26.10 -28.16 12.49
N PHE A 76 -25.39 -28.36 13.60
CA PHE A 76 -24.05 -28.95 13.59
C PHE A 76 -24.06 -30.19 14.48
N GLU A 77 -23.36 -31.22 14.03
CA GLU A 77 -23.17 -32.41 14.82
C GLU A 77 -21.86 -32.27 15.62
N SER A 78 -21.96 -32.45 16.93
CA SER A 78 -20.78 -32.60 17.79
C SER A 78 -20.97 -33.84 18.62
N THR A 79 -20.02 -34.78 18.52
CA THR A 79 -19.98 -36.00 19.34
C THR A 79 -21.29 -36.82 19.30
N GLY A 80 -21.91 -36.95 18.13
CA GLY A 80 -23.14 -37.73 17.93
C GLY A 80 -24.45 -37.01 18.31
N ASN A 81 -24.37 -35.75 18.78
CA ASN A 81 -25.54 -34.93 19.07
C ASN A 81 -25.69 -33.82 18.03
N LEU A 82 -26.91 -33.67 17.50
CA LEU A 82 -27.30 -32.55 16.66
C LEU A 82 -27.62 -31.34 17.54
N ASN A 83 -26.86 -30.27 17.36
CA ASN A 83 -27.03 -29.00 18.05
C ASN A 83 -27.43 -27.92 17.05
N ILE A 84 -28.29 -27.00 17.48
CA ILE A 84 -28.66 -25.83 16.67
C ILE A 84 -27.47 -24.88 16.63
N VAL A 85 -27.09 -24.44 15.43
CA VAL A 85 -26.06 -23.42 15.24
C VAL A 85 -26.66 -22.07 15.64
N SER A 86 -26.00 -21.39 16.58
CA SER A 86 -26.31 -20.01 16.94
C SER A 86 -25.20 -19.08 16.46
N SER A 87 -25.45 -17.76 16.39
CA SER A 87 -24.42 -16.77 16.06
C SER A 87 -23.21 -16.86 17.00
N ALA A 88 -23.39 -17.27 18.27
CA ALA A 88 -22.31 -17.44 19.24
C ALA A 88 -21.40 -18.64 18.95
N ASN A 89 -21.82 -19.55 18.07
CA ASN A 89 -21.06 -20.75 17.71
C ASN A 89 -20.29 -20.56 16.39
N ILE A 90 -20.37 -19.37 15.79
CA ILE A 90 -19.72 -19.06 14.52
C ILE A 90 -18.68 -17.97 14.75
N ASP A 91 -17.43 -18.36 14.65
CA ASP A 91 -16.29 -17.44 14.64
C ASP A 91 -15.87 -17.13 13.21
N ILE A 92 -15.77 -15.84 12.88
CA ILE A 92 -15.40 -15.41 11.54
C ILE A 92 -14.07 -14.67 11.57
N ARG A 93 -13.22 -14.99 10.59
CA ARG A 93 -11.95 -14.31 10.35
C ARG A 93 -12.00 -13.70 8.96
N LEU A 94 -11.66 -12.42 8.87
CA LEU A 94 -11.62 -11.69 7.61
C LEU A 94 -10.18 -11.39 7.23
N ASN A 95 -9.90 -11.39 5.93
CA ASN A 95 -8.60 -10.99 5.41
C ASN A 95 -8.67 -9.52 4.94
N ASN A 96 -7.92 -8.66 5.63
CA ASN A 96 -7.88 -7.22 5.36
C ASN A 96 -6.77 -6.79 4.40
N TRP A 97 -6.14 -7.73 3.67
CA TRP A 97 -5.06 -7.44 2.73
C TRP A 97 -5.44 -6.39 1.70
N HIS A 98 -6.66 -6.44 1.16
CA HIS A 98 -7.13 -5.46 0.18
C HIS A 98 -7.07 -4.02 0.70
N ARG A 99 -7.46 -3.79 1.95
CA ARG A 99 -7.38 -2.46 2.60
C ARG A 99 -5.93 -2.04 2.80
N VAL A 100 -5.09 -2.93 3.33
CA VAL A 100 -3.67 -2.65 3.55
C VAL A 100 -2.95 -2.35 2.23
N LYS A 101 -3.21 -3.14 1.20
CA LYS A 101 -2.68 -2.93 -0.15
C LYS A 101 -3.11 -1.58 -0.72
N SER A 102 -4.39 -1.21 -0.58
CA SER A 102 -4.88 0.10 -1.03
C SER A 102 -4.22 1.26 -0.28
N SER A 103 -3.92 1.08 1.02
CA SER A 103 -3.17 2.05 1.81
C SER A 103 -1.75 2.20 1.28
N PHE A 104 -1.00 1.10 1.11
CA PHE A 104 0.33 1.14 0.51
C PHE A 104 0.34 1.79 -0.87
N LEU A 105 -0.65 1.46 -1.72
CA LEU A 105 -0.75 2.05 -3.05
C LEU A 105 -1.05 3.55 -3.00
N THR A 106 -1.89 4.00 -2.07
CA THR A 106 -2.14 5.44 -1.83
C THR A 106 -0.87 6.15 -1.40
N HIS A 107 -0.08 5.56 -0.50
CA HIS A 107 1.22 6.11 -0.10
C HIS A 107 2.23 6.09 -1.27
N ALA A 108 2.20 5.07 -2.11
CA ALA A 108 3.01 5.00 -3.33
C ALA A 108 2.62 6.13 -4.31
N LEU A 109 1.34 6.44 -4.48
CA LEU A 109 0.90 7.55 -5.32
C LEU A 109 1.44 8.89 -4.81
N TRP A 110 1.30 9.18 -3.52
CA TRP A 110 1.82 10.42 -2.92
C TRP A 110 3.34 10.54 -3.02
N SER A 111 4.06 9.49 -2.62
CA SER A 111 5.52 9.46 -2.70
C SER A 111 6.01 9.53 -4.16
N GLY A 112 5.30 8.88 -5.10
CA GLY A 112 5.60 8.93 -6.53
C GLY A 112 5.44 10.33 -7.13
N MET A 113 4.41 11.08 -6.73
CA MET A 113 4.23 12.48 -7.16
C MET A 113 5.37 13.39 -6.67
N ILE A 114 5.75 13.26 -5.41
CA ILE A 114 6.86 14.04 -4.83
C ILE A 114 8.19 13.63 -5.47
N PHE A 115 8.43 12.33 -5.62
CA PHE A 115 9.58 11.79 -6.32
C PHE A 115 9.71 12.34 -7.73
N SER A 116 8.62 12.32 -8.52
CA SER A 116 8.60 12.85 -9.89
C SER A 116 8.96 14.34 -9.94
N SER A 117 8.48 15.11 -8.95
CA SER A 117 8.80 16.54 -8.83
C SER A 117 10.29 16.76 -8.52
N CYS A 118 10.84 16.05 -7.53
CA CYS A 118 12.27 16.10 -7.21
C CYS A 118 13.15 15.63 -8.38
N PHE A 119 12.73 14.58 -9.08
CA PHE A 119 13.44 14.04 -10.22
C PHE A 119 13.47 15.03 -11.39
N THR A 120 12.36 15.74 -11.61
CA THR A 120 12.33 16.83 -12.61
C THR A 120 13.31 17.95 -12.25
N LEU A 121 13.36 18.37 -10.98
CA LEU A 121 14.34 19.37 -10.52
C LEU A 121 15.78 18.89 -10.68
N PHE A 122 16.04 17.60 -10.43
CA PHE A 122 17.35 17.00 -10.64
C PHE A 122 17.76 17.06 -12.11
N VAL A 123 16.88 16.65 -13.02
CA VAL A 123 17.13 16.65 -14.48
C VAL A 123 17.38 18.08 -14.98
N VAL A 124 16.53 19.03 -14.58
CA VAL A 124 16.71 20.45 -14.94
C VAL A 124 18.03 21.00 -14.39
N GLY A 125 18.35 20.72 -13.13
CA GLY A 125 19.63 21.10 -12.50
C GLY A 125 20.83 20.50 -13.22
N LEU A 126 20.73 19.24 -13.66
CA LEU A 126 21.77 18.56 -14.44
C LEU A 126 22.01 19.25 -15.78
N PHE A 127 20.96 19.56 -16.53
CA PHE A 127 21.08 20.28 -17.80
C PHE A 127 21.70 21.68 -17.62
N GLN A 128 21.32 22.42 -16.57
CA GLN A 128 21.92 23.71 -16.26
C GLN A 128 23.42 23.60 -15.93
N ALA A 129 23.81 22.59 -15.14
CA ALA A 129 25.21 22.36 -14.78
C ALA A 129 26.05 22.01 -16.02
N LEU A 130 25.55 21.14 -16.90
CA LEU A 130 26.22 20.76 -18.14
C LEU A 130 26.34 21.94 -19.12
N SER A 131 25.26 22.71 -19.30
CA SER A 131 25.24 23.87 -20.20
C SER A 131 26.19 24.98 -19.71
N THR A 132 26.22 25.24 -18.41
CA THR A 132 27.15 26.22 -17.81
C THR A 132 28.60 25.81 -17.99
N LYS A 133 28.90 24.51 -17.84
CA LYS A 133 30.24 23.96 -18.08
C LYS A 133 30.67 24.11 -19.55
N HIS A 134 29.75 23.87 -20.49
CA HIS A 134 30.02 24.05 -21.92
C HIS A 134 30.33 25.51 -22.26
N ARG A 135 29.53 26.46 -21.74
CA ARG A 135 29.72 27.90 -21.96
C ARG A 135 31.07 28.41 -21.42
N ASN A 136 31.45 28.01 -20.21
CA ASN A 136 32.73 28.44 -19.64
C ASN A 136 33.93 27.91 -20.45
N ARG A 137 33.87 26.67 -20.95
CA ARG A 137 34.92 26.11 -21.82
C ARG A 137 35.10 26.85 -23.15
N GLN A 138 34.03 27.41 -23.70
CA GLN A 138 34.12 28.24 -24.92
C GLN A 138 34.73 29.63 -24.64
N GLN A 139 34.51 30.19 -23.44
CA GLN A 139 35.12 31.46 -23.03
C GLN A 139 36.62 31.31 -22.72
N ASP A 140 37.03 30.18 -22.13
CA ASP A 140 38.45 29.92 -21.81
C ASP A 140 39.30 29.51 -23.04
N GLY A 141 38.67 29.32 -24.21
CA GLY A 141 39.30 28.93 -25.48
C GLY A 141 39.40 30.03 -26.53
N LEU A 142 39.07 31.28 -26.19
CA LEU A 142 39.29 32.45 -27.05
C LEU A 142 40.65 33.08 -26.72
N PRO A 143 41.54 33.31 -27.72
CA PRO A 143 42.79 34.02 -27.53
C PRO A 143 42.58 35.50 -27.17
#